data_AF-Q7VCS9-F1
#
_entry.id   AF-Q7VCS9-F1
#
_cell.length_a   1.000
_cell.length_b   1.000
_cell.length_c   1.000
_cell.angle_alpha   90.00
_cell.angle_beta   90.00
_cell.angle_gamma   90.00
#
_symmetry.space_group_name_H-M   'P 1'
#
loop_
_entity.id
_entity.type
_entity.pdbx_description
1 polymer ?
#
loop_
_entity_poly.entity_id
_entity_poly.type
_entity_poly.pdbx_seq_one_letter_code
_entity_poly.pdbx_strand_id
1 'polypeptide(L)'
;MTTPLEFSEVYKLLNAIKQGDKSKNESLNSILREYKEGENAESFLHELGQNFLYLGVEELFKYTNSSNLQFIGQLTKEEWDVLANNNNCDLPVHLANTMINYLKDNKFSERLSLKWNKSIGEVEKHVMPMARYITEGIIDVLE
;
A
#
# COMPACT_ATOMS: atom_id res chain seq x y z
N MET A 1 -12.83 -20.09 -11.02
CA MET A 1 -13.29 -19.29 -9.86
C MET A 1 -12.24 -18.21 -9.66
N THR A 2 -12.60 -16.94 -9.73
CA THR A 2 -11.68 -15.84 -9.39
C THR A 2 -11.57 -15.80 -7.88
N THR A 3 -10.41 -16.16 -7.33
CA THR A 3 -10.10 -15.95 -5.91
C THR A 3 -10.36 -14.47 -5.59
N PRO A 4 -11.13 -14.15 -4.54
CA PRO A 4 -11.26 -12.77 -4.09
C PRO A 4 -9.86 -12.20 -3.85
N LEU A 5 -9.64 -10.98 -4.30
CA LEU A 5 -8.42 -10.24 -3.99
C LEU A 5 -8.42 -10.00 -2.47
N GLU A 6 -7.59 -10.73 -1.72
CA GLU A 6 -7.62 -10.71 -0.26
C GLU A 6 -6.30 -10.17 0.31
N PHE A 7 -6.37 -8.97 0.89
CA PHE A 7 -5.26 -8.35 1.61
C PHE A 7 -5.59 -8.09 3.08
N SER A 8 -6.68 -8.71 3.57
CA SER A 8 -7.22 -8.53 4.91
C SER A 8 -6.19 -8.85 6.00
N GLU A 9 -5.30 -9.81 5.74
CA GLU A 9 -4.23 -10.20 6.65
C GLU A 9 -3.22 -9.07 6.90
N VAL A 10 -2.85 -8.31 5.87
CA VAL A 10 -1.91 -7.18 6.01
C VAL A 10 -2.52 -6.10 6.91
N TYR A 11 -3.78 -5.74 6.68
CA TYR A 11 -4.46 -4.75 7.52
C TYR A 11 -4.63 -5.23 8.97
N LYS A 12 -4.90 -6.51 9.20
CA LYS A 12 -4.93 -7.11 10.55
C LYS A 12 -3.57 -7.01 11.23
N LEU A 13 -2.47 -7.27 10.51
CA LEU A 13 -1.11 -7.12 11.04
C LEU A 13 -0.80 -5.67 11.38
N LEU A 14 -1.08 -4.73 10.47
CA LEU A 14 -0.86 -3.30 10.69
C LEU A 14 -1.64 -2.81 11.93
N ASN A 15 -2.91 -3.19 12.06
CA ASN A 15 -3.72 -2.84 13.23
C ASN A 15 -3.18 -3.48 14.51
N ALA A 16 -2.81 -4.76 14.50
CA ALA A 16 -2.22 -5.40 15.68
C ALA A 16 -0.95 -4.68 16.16
N ILE A 17 -0.08 -4.27 15.24
CA ILE A 17 1.14 -3.51 15.56
C ILE A 17 0.78 -2.12 16.09
N LYS A 18 -0.20 -1.43 15.48
CA LYS A 18 -0.72 -0.15 15.97
C LYS A 18 -1.19 -0.25 17.43
N GLN A 19 -1.89 -1.35 17.77
CA GLN A 19 -2.36 -1.63 19.13
C GLN A 19 -1.25 -2.09 20.11
N GLY A 20 0.00 -2.20 19.64
CA GLY A 20 1.16 -2.49 20.47
C GLY A 20 1.67 -3.93 20.42
N ASP A 21 1.10 -4.80 19.58
CA ASP A 21 1.61 -6.17 19.38
C ASP A 21 2.85 -6.17 18.47
N LYS A 22 4.00 -5.83 19.06
CA LYS A 22 5.29 -5.80 18.36
C LYS A 22 5.74 -7.17 17.84
N SER A 23 5.16 -8.27 18.31
CA SER A 23 5.51 -9.62 17.81
C SER A 23 5.15 -9.81 16.33
N LYS A 24 4.23 -9.00 15.81
CA LYS A 24 3.78 -9.03 14.42
C LYS A 24 4.68 -8.27 13.44
N ASN A 25 5.67 -7.51 13.93
CA ASN A 25 6.57 -6.75 13.07
C ASN A 25 7.37 -7.64 12.11
N GLU A 26 7.83 -8.79 12.57
CA GLU A 26 8.56 -9.73 11.71
C GLU A 26 7.67 -10.29 10.60
N SER A 27 6.42 -10.64 10.93
CA SER A 27 5.44 -11.11 9.95
C SER A 27 5.11 -10.03 8.92
N LEU A 28 4.87 -8.79 9.37
CA LEU A 28 4.63 -7.66 8.46
C LEU A 28 5.83 -7.45 7.53
N ASN A 29 7.05 -7.41 8.06
CA ASN A 29 8.26 -7.21 7.27
C ASN A 29 8.48 -8.34 6.25
N SER A 30 8.16 -9.59 6.62
CA SER A 30 8.23 -10.72 5.68
C SER A 30 7.26 -10.53 4.52
N ILE A 31 5.99 -10.23 4.82
CA ILE A 31 4.96 -10.04 3.80
C ILE A 31 5.30 -8.85 2.89
N LEU A 32 5.74 -7.72 3.45
CA LEU A 32 6.13 -6.55 2.65
C LEU A 32 7.29 -6.86 1.71
N ARG A 33 8.28 -7.66 2.14
CA ARG A 33 9.38 -8.10 1.27
C ARG A 33 8.91 -8.99 0.13
N GLU A 34 8.00 -9.92 0.41
CA GLU A 34 7.41 -10.77 -0.64
C GLU A 34 6.59 -9.93 -1.63
N TYR A 35 5.86 -8.94 -1.12
CA TYR A 35 4.97 -8.09 -1.91
C TYR A 35 5.70 -7.09 -2.78
N LYS A 36 6.91 -6.68 -2.39
CA LYS A 36 7.76 -5.79 -3.18
C LYS A 36 7.99 -6.34 -4.61
N GLU A 37 8.35 -7.62 -4.70
CA GLU A 37 8.72 -8.26 -5.97
C GLU A 37 7.52 -8.91 -6.67
N GLY A 38 6.45 -9.25 -5.92
CA GLY A 38 5.23 -9.81 -6.50
C GLY A 38 5.40 -11.24 -7.04
N GLU A 39 6.36 -11.99 -6.48
CA GLU A 39 6.78 -13.30 -6.97
C GLU A 39 5.68 -14.36 -6.81
N ASN A 40 4.90 -14.29 -5.73
CA ASN A 40 3.85 -15.26 -5.39
C ASN A 40 2.45 -14.81 -5.83
N ALA A 41 2.35 -13.80 -6.69
CA ALA A 41 1.06 -13.32 -7.17
C ALA A 41 0.35 -14.38 -8.03
N GLU A 42 -0.96 -14.54 -7.82
CA GLU A 42 -1.81 -15.50 -8.56
C GLU A 42 -2.46 -14.88 -9.81
N SER A 43 -2.43 -13.55 -9.92
CA SER A 43 -2.97 -12.80 -11.05
C SER A 43 -2.31 -11.42 -11.14
N PHE A 44 -2.50 -10.72 -12.27
CA PHE A 44 -2.02 -9.35 -12.41
C PHE A 44 -2.62 -8.39 -11.38
N LEU A 45 -3.88 -8.61 -10.97
CA LEU A 45 -4.53 -7.82 -9.92
C LEU A 45 -3.89 -8.08 -8.55
N HIS A 46 -3.58 -9.35 -8.27
CA HIS A 46 -2.91 -9.73 -7.03
C HIS A 46 -1.50 -9.12 -6.99
N GLU A 47 -0.73 -9.20 -8.08
CA GLU A 47 0.60 -8.58 -8.15
C GLU A 47 0.55 -7.07 -8.00
N LEU A 48 -0.42 -6.42 -8.66
CA LEU A 48 -0.63 -4.98 -8.54
C LEU A 48 -0.93 -4.58 -7.09
N GLY A 49 -1.84 -5.29 -6.44
CA GLY A 49 -2.22 -5.01 -5.05
C GLY A 49 -1.09 -5.30 -4.05
N GLN A 50 -0.31 -6.37 -4.26
CA GLN A 50 0.89 -6.66 -3.45
C GLN A 50 1.88 -5.50 -3.52
N ASN A 51 2.25 -5.09 -4.73
CA ASN A 51 3.21 -4.01 -4.91
C ASN A 51 2.68 -2.68 -4.36
N PHE A 52 1.39 -2.40 -4.52
CA PHE A 52 0.74 -1.21 -3.97
C PHE A 52 0.70 -1.20 -2.44
N LEU A 53 0.47 -2.34 -1.79
CA LEU A 53 0.57 -2.44 -0.32
C LEU A 53 1.97 -2.17 0.17
N TYR A 54 2.97 -2.78 -0.48
CA TYR A 54 4.37 -2.53 -0.17
C TYR A 54 4.68 -1.03 -0.26
N LEU A 55 4.33 -0.40 -1.38
CA LEU A 55 4.57 1.02 -1.60
C LEU A 55 3.79 1.90 -0.62
N GLY A 56 2.51 1.60 -0.38
CA GLY A 56 1.66 2.38 0.50
C GLY A 56 2.15 2.39 1.94
N VAL A 57 2.61 1.24 2.46
CA VAL A 57 3.15 1.16 3.83
C VAL A 57 4.51 1.84 3.93
N GLU A 58 5.41 1.63 2.96
CA GLU A 58 6.70 2.32 2.92
C GLU A 58 6.52 3.85 2.84
N GLU A 59 5.55 4.29 2.04
CA GLU A 59 5.28 5.71 1.86
C GLU A 59 4.60 6.33 3.09
N LEU A 60 3.74 5.59 3.80
CA LEU A 60 3.24 6.00 5.12
C LEU A 60 4.39 6.25 6.09
N PHE A 61 5.38 5.36 6.13
CA PHE A 61 6.52 5.52 7.03
C PHE A 61 7.40 6.71 6.68
N LYS A 62 7.60 6.98 5.39
CA LYS A 62 8.32 8.17 4.93
C LYS A 62 7.55 9.45 5.23
N TYR A 63 6.26 9.47 4.92
CA TYR A 63 5.39 10.63 5.10
C TYR A 63 5.36 11.09 6.56
N THR A 64 5.35 10.13 7.49
CA THR A 64 5.36 10.36 8.94
C THR A 64 6.77 10.43 9.55
N ASN A 65 7.80 10.18 8.75
CA ASN A 65 9.20 10.06 9.18
C ASN A 65 9.37 9.08 10.36
N SER A 66 8.61 7.98 10.37
CA SER A 66 8.59 6.98 11.44
C SER A 66 8.15 5.62 10.89
N SER A 67 8.77 4.54 11.34
CA SER A 67 8.30 3.17 11.09
C SER A 67 7.48 2.59 12.26
N ASN A 68 7.24 3.39 13.30
CA ASN A 68 6.51 2.95 14.48
C ASN A 68 5.01 3.19 14.31
N LEU A 69 4.28 2.16 13.86
CA LEU A 69 2.83 2.23 13.66
C LEU A 69 2.04 2.61 14.92
N GLN A 70 2.50 2.22 16.11
CA GLN A 70 1.86 2.62 17.36
C GLN A 70 1.95 4.13 17.57
N PHE A 71 3.11 4.73 17.27
CA PHE A 71 3.27 6.17 17.30
C PHE A 71 2.41 6.86 16.24
N ILE A 72 2.45 6.36 14.99
CA ILE A 72 1.68 6.94 13.88
C ILE A 72 0.17 6.91 14.20
N GLY A 73 -0.33 5.81 14.76
CA GLY A 73 -1.73 5.66 15.16
C GLY A 73 -2.15 6.49 16.37
N GLN A 74 -1.22 7.20 17.02
CA GLN A 74 -1.49 8.10 18.14
C GLN A 74 -1.40 9.58 17.75
N LEU A 75 -1.05 9.88 16.49
CA LEU A 75 -0.93 11.24 16.01
C LEU A 75 -2.27 11.97 16.11
N THR A 76 -2.25 13.18 16.66
CA THR A 76 -3.45 14.02 16.74
C THR A 76 -3.80 14.60 15.37
N LYS A 77 -5.00 15.16 15.26
CA LYS A 77 -5.42 15.86 14.05
C LYS A 77 -4.46 17.02 13.71
N GLU A 78 -4.03 17.80 14.70
CA GLU A 78 -3.09 18.90 14.46
C GLU A 78 -1.74 18.40 13.93
N GLU A 79 -1.26 17.26 14.43
CA GLU A 79 -0.01 16.65 13.94
C GLU A 79 -0.15 16.15 12.49
N TRP A 80 -1.29 15.56 12.13
CA TRP A 80 -1.61 15.20 10.75
C TRP A 80 -1.70 16.43 9.83
N ASP A 81 -2.32 17.53 10.29
CA ASP A 81 -2.39 18.78 9.53
C ASP A 81 -0.99 19.38 9.30
N VAL A 82 -0.08 19.29 10.28
CA VAL A 82 1.32 19.71 10.11
C VAL A 82 2.04 18.85 9.08
N LEU A 83 1.86 17.52 9.12
CA LEU A 83 2.44 16.61 8.13
C LEU A 83 1.90 16.90 6.72
N ALA A 84 0.60 17.16 6.57
CA ALA A 84 -0.02 17.53 5.29
C ALA A 84 0.55 18.82 4.73
N ASN A 85 0.73 19.85 5.56
CA ASN A 85 1.34 21.10 5.15
C ASN A 85 2.82 20.92 4.73
N ASN A 86 3.60 20.15 5.49
CA ASN A 86 5.01 19.89 5.18
C ASN A 86 5.18 19.13 3.85
N ASN A 87 4.28 18.20 3.56
CA ASN A 87 4.28 17.42 2.32
C ASN A 87 3.51 18.10 1.17
N ASN A 88 2.86 19.26 1.41
CA ASN A 88 1.94 19.94 0.49
C ASN A 88 0.81 19.05 -0.04
N CYS A 89 0.42 18.03 0.71
CA CYS A 89 -0.55 17.02 0.28
C CYS A 89 -1.06 16.20 1.47
N ASP A 90 -2.36 15.93 1.52
CA ASP A 90 -2.94 15.01 2.49
C ASP A 90 -2.48 13.57 2.27
N LEU A 91 -2.31 12.81 3.35
CA LEU A 91 -1.83 11.43 3.29
C LEU A 91 -2.60 10.56 2.28
N PRO A 92 -3.95 10.50 2.25
CA PRO A 92 -4.66 9.63 1.31
C PRO A 92 -4.34 9.95 -0.16
N VAL A 93 -4.25 11.25 -0.48
CA VAL A 93 -3.92 11.72 -1.82
C VAL A 93 -2.48 11.41 -2.16
N HIS A 94 -1.56 11.62 -1.21
CA HIS A 94 -0.14 11.30 -1.35
C HIS A 94 0.09 9.82 -1.65
N LEU A 95 -0.51 8.92 -0.86
CA LEU A 95 -0.40 7.47 -1.05
C LEU A 95 -0.91 7.04 -2.43
N ALA A 96 -2.11 7.48 -2.81
CA ALA A 96 -2.71 7.13 -4.09
C ALA A 96 -1.86 7.61 -5.28
N ASN A 97 -1.37 8.84 -5.22
CA ASN A 97 -0.52 9.41 -6.26
C ASN A 97 0.82 8.69 -6.37
N THR A 98 1.46 8.36 -5.24
CA THR A 98 2.73 7.62 -5.23
C THR A 98 2.58 6.26 -5.90
N MET A 99 1.53 5.50 -5.59
CA MET A 99 1.26 4.21 -6.22
C MET A 99 1.02 4.34 -7.74
N ILE A 100 0.24 5.34 -8.16
CA ILE A 100 -0.06 5.58 -9.58
C ILE A 100 1.20 6.03 -10.35
N ASN A 101 2.00 6.92 -9.77
CA ASN A 101 3.22 7.44 -10.39
C ASN A 101 4.29 6.35 -10.49
N TYR A 102 4.42 5.50 -9.46
CA TYR A 102 5.34 4.36 -9.50
C TYR A 102 5.10 3.48 -10.73
N LEU A 103 3.85 3.21 -11.10
CA LEU A 103 3.55 2.43 -12.31
C LEU A 103 4.03 3.11 -13.59
N LYS A 104 3.84 4.42 -13.69
CA LYS A 104 4.21 5.23 -14.85
C LYS A 104 5.73 5.27 -15.00
N ASP A 105 6.45 5.51 -13.92
CA ASP A 105 7.89 5.72 -13.93
C ASP A 105 8.66 4.40 -14.14
N ASN A 106 8.12 3.28 -13.66
CA ASN A 106 8.79 1.97 -13.71
C ASN A 106 8.30 1.05 -14.83
N LYS A 107 7.48 1.55 -15.76
CA LYS A 107 6.85 0.74 -16.83
C LYS A 107 6.16 -0.52 -16.30
N PHE A 108 5.64 -0.44 -15.08
CA PHE A 108 5.10 -1.61 -14.39
C PHE A 108 3.85 -2.16 -15.07
N SER A 109 3.02 -1.27 -15.66
CA SER A 109 1.88 -1.68 -16.48
C SER A 109 2.30 -2.52 -17.69
N GLU A 110 3.41 -2.17 -18.35
CA GLU A 110 3.98 -2.97 -19.44
C GLU A 110 4.46 -4.32 -18.92
N ARG A 111 5.15 -4.34 -17.77
CA ARG A 111 5.63 -5.57 -17.12
C ARG A 111 4.49 -6.52 -16.78
N LEU A 112 3.42 -6.02 -16.14
CA LEU A 112 2.24 -6.81 -15.80
C LEU A 112 1.52 -7.30 -17.06
N SER A 113 1.37 -6.43 -18.06
CA SER A 113 0.77 -6.77 -19.35
C SER A 113 1.48 -7.95 -20.01
N LEU A 114 2.81 -7.91 -20.06
CA LEU A 114 3.64 -8.98 -20.61
C LEU A 114 3.58 -10.27 -19.78
N LYS A 115 3.81 -10.19 -18.46
CA LYS A 115 3.85 -11.35 -17.57
C LYS A 115 2.52 -12.12 -17.57
N TRP A 116 1.40 -11.40 -17.55
CA TRP A 116 0.06 -11.99 -17.37
C TRP A 116 -0.73 -12.10 -18.68
N ASN A 117 -0.11 -11.78 -19.82
CA ASN A 117 -0.76 -11.78 -21.14
C ASN A 117 -2.09 -11.00 -21.14
N LYS A 118 -2.05 -9.77 -20.62
CA LYS A 118 -3.18 -8.83 -20.59
C LYS A 118 -2.84 -7.61 -21.43
N SER A 119 -3.83 -6.94 -21.99
CA SER A 119 -3.58 -5.64 -22.64
C SER A 119 -3.20 -4.60 -21.59
N ILE A 120 -2.35 -3.64 -21.97
CA ILE A 120 -1.98 -2.50 -21.09
C ILE A 120 -3.24 -1.77 -20.62
N GLY A 121 -4.17 -1.50 -21.53
CA GLY A 121 -5.44 -0.85 -21.19
C GLY A 121 -6.33 -1.67 -20.25
N GLU A 122 -6.16 -2.99 -20.15
CA GLU A 122 -6.84 -3.77 -19.11
C GLU A 122 -6.18 -3.57 -17.75
N VAL A 123 -4.85 -3.57 -17.68
CA VAL A 123 -4.10 -3.29 -16.44
C VAL A 123 -4.43 -1.90 -15.91
N GLU A 124 -4.42 -0.89 -16.78
CA GLU A 124 -4.64 0.52 -16.43
C GLU A 124 -6.02 0.80 -15.81
N LYS A 125 -7.06 0.06 -16.22
CA LYS A 125 -8.41 0.19 -15.62
C LYS A 125 -8.43 -0.11 -14.13
N HIS A 126 -7.53 -0.97 -13.65
CA HIS A 126 -7.50 -1.41 -12.26
C HIS A 126 -6.53 -0.62 -11.39
N VAL A 127 -5.69 0.21 -11.97
CA VAL A 127 -4.68 1.02 -11.27
C VAL A 127 -5.32 1.94 -10.24
N MET A 128 -6.23 2.82 -10.67
CA MET A 128 -6.84 3.79 -9.77
C MET A 128 -7.76 3.13 -8.72
N PRO A 129 -8.63 2.15 -9.08
CA PRO A 129 -9.40 1.42 -8.08
C PRO A 129 -8.52 0.71 -7.05
N MET A 130 -7.42 0.07 -7.47
CA MET A 130 -6.50 -0.61 -6.56
C MET A 130 -5.81 0.38 -5.63
N ALA A 131 -5.32 1.51 -6.16
CA ALA A 131 -4.69 2.56 -5.34
C ALA A 131 -5.65 3.06 -4.26
N ARG A 132 -6.93 3.31 -4.61
CA ARG A 132 -7.95 3.72 -3.64
C ARG A 132 -8.21 2.65 -2.59
N TYR A 133 -8.45 1.41 -3.00
CA TYR A 133 -8.69 0.29 -2.09
C TYR A 133 -7.53 0.12 -1.10
N ILE A 134 -6.29 0.22 -1.57
CA ILE A 134 -5.12 0.13 -0.69
C ILE A 134 -5.01 1.32 0.26
N THR A 135 -5.19 2.54 -0.26
CA THR A 135 -5.18 3.76 0.55
C THR A 135 -6.23 3.68 1.66
N GLU A 136 -7.49 3.38 1.32
CA GLU A 136 -8.60 3.26 2.27
C GLU A 136 -8.26 2.26 3.38
N GLY A 137 -7.79 1.06 3.03
CA GLY A 137 -7.42 0.07 4.05
C GLY A 137 -6.25 0.49 4.95
N ILE A 138 -5.30 1.31 4.46
CA ILE A 138 -4.25 1.88 5.30
C ILE A 138 -4.83 2.94 6.24
N ILE A 139 -5.69 3.83 5.75
CA ILE A 139 -6.32 4.88 6.56
C ILE A 139 -7.23 4.28 7.64
N ASP A 140 -8.04 3.28 7.29
CA ASP A 140 -8.91 2.54 8.23
C ASP A 140 -8.11 1.92 9.38
N VAL A 141 -6.85 1.54 9.13
CA VAL A 141 -5.98 1.04 10.20
C VAL A 141 -5.55 2.17 11.13
N LEU A 142 -5.35 3.39 10.63
CA LEU A 142 -4.87 4.52 11.44
C LEU A 142 -5.96 5.09 12.34
N GLU A 143 -7.21 5.10 11.88
CA GLU A 143 -8.40 5.48 12.67
C GLU A 143 -8.65 4.55 13.87
#